data_AF-A0A0N0V1P6-F1
#
_entry.id   AF-A0A0N0V1P6-F1
#
_cell.length_a   1.000
_cell.length_b   1.000
_cell.length_c   1.000
_cell.angle_alpha   90.00
_cell.angle_beta   90.00
_cell.angle_gamma   90.00
#
_symmetry.space_group_name_H-M   'P 1'
#
loop_
_entity.id
_entity.type
_entity.pdbx_description
1 polymer ?
#
loop_
_entity_poly.entity_id
_entity_poly.type
_entity_poly.pdbx_seq_one_letter_code
_entity_poly.pdbx_strand_id
1 'polypeptide(L)'
;MCRYNESLLYDLLFDSSAETLKQFGRDSKWLGAEIGFYGILHTWGQTNWIHPHIHYVVPGGGWDGDKWKDIKYGGKFLFPVRALSIVFRGKFIEGLKKLYYKSKLTIPKSMNIATNKDFESFIDVVVARNWIAYSNAPFKTPEAVVKYIGYYTHRVALSNNRIKSIDNNQVIISYKDYKDNKKEKELKLTGEDFIDRFLFHILPPNYHKIRYYGILANGNKEKLKKIVTALIESGKDSNLYNLLMVVIIRMLAFLILFAPTGLNC
;
A
#
# COMPACT_ATOMS: atom_id res chain seq x y z
N MET A 1 -17.52 -6.44 -5.63
CA MET A 1 -16.50 -6.69 -6.68
C MET A 1 -15.22 -7.31 -6.13
N CYS A 2 -14.65 -6.76 -5.04
CA CYS A 2 -13.33 -7.13 -4.52
C CYS A 2 -13.20 -8.63 -4.18
N ARG A 3 -14.15 -9.16 -3.39
CA ARG A 3 -14.20 -10.57 -2.99
C ARG A 3 -14.34 -11.58 -4.12
N TYR A 4 -14.82 -11.16 -5.28
CA TYR A 4 -15.03 -12.06 -6.43
C TYR A 4 -13.83 -12.09 -7.37
N ASN A 5 -12.86 -11.19 -7.17
CA ASN A 5 -11.74 -10.97 -8.08
C ASN A 5 -10.45 -10.68 -7.31
N GLU A 6 -10.27 -11.32 -6.15
CA GLU A 6 -9.25 -10.96 -5.17
C GLU A 6 -7.85 -10.88 -5.79
N SER A 7 -7.34 -11.98 -6.37
CA SER A 7 -6.00 -11.99 -6.99
C SER A 7 -5.85 -10.91 -8.06
N LEU A 8 -6.82 -10.79 -8.98
CA LEU A 8 -6.77 -9.83 -10.09
C LEU A 8 -6.74 -8.38 -9.59
N LEU A 9 -7.55 -8.06 -8.58
CA LEU A 9 -7.64 -6.69 -8.07
C LEU A 9 -6.48 -6.35 -7.14
N TYR A 10 -5.97 -7.32 -6.38
CA TYR A 10 -4.76 -7.12 -5.58
C TYR A 10 -3.53 -6.93 -6.50
N ASP A 11 -3.45 -7.70 -7.60
CA ASP A 11 -2.40 -7.53 -8.60
C ASP A 11 -2.48 -6.17 -9.28
N LEU A 12 -3.68 -5.79 -9.74
CA LEU A 12 -3.91 -4.46 -10.30
C LEU A 12 -3.54 -3.35 -9.31
N LEU A 13 -3.86 -3.53 -8.02
CA LEU A 13 -3.51 -2.58 -6.97
C LEU A 13 -1.98 -2.45 -6.84
N PHE A 14 -1.26 -3.57 -6.81
CA PHE A 14 0.20 -3.59 -6.78
C PHE A 14 0.81 -2.94 -8.01
N ASP A 15 0.34 -3.29 -9.20
CA ASP A 15 0.92 -2.83 -10.47
C ASP A 15 0.70 -1.32 -10.64
N SER A 16 -0.53 -0.85 -10.49
CA SER A 16 -0.86 0.57 -10.66
C SER A 16 -0.15 1.47 -9.65
N SER A 17 -0.03 1.05 -8.39
CA SER A 17 0.66 1.84 -7.36
C SER A 17 2.18 1.78 -7.49
N ALA A 18 2.77 0.60 -7.78
CA ALA A 18 4.20 0.47 -8.03
C ALA A 18 4.66 1.22 -9.29
N GLU A 19 3.89 1.16 -10.38
CA GLU A 19 4.17 1.95 -11.58
C GLU A 19 4.09 3.46 -11.31
N THR A 20 3.10 3.90 -10.53
CA THR A 20 2.99 5.31 -10.12
C THR A 20 4.25 5.77 -9.39
N LEU A 21 4.72 5.00 -8.39
CA LEU A 21 5.94 5.33 -7.65
C LEU A 21 7.17 5.34 -8.56
N LYS A 22 7.34 4.34 -9.43
CA LYS A 22 8.47 4.29 -10.38
C LYS A 22 8.46 5.46 -11.34
N GLN A 23 7.30 5.85 -11.86
CA GLN A 23 7.15 7.00 -12.74
C GLN A 23 7.60 8.30 -12.05
N PHE A 24 7.14 8.53 -10.82
CA PHE A 24 7.53 9.71 -10.04
C PHE A 24 9.01 9.71 -9.66
N GLY A 25 9.59 8.54 -9.34
CA GLY A 25 11.02 8.41 -9.09
C GLY A 25 11.85 8.85 -10.29
N ARG A 26 11.53 8.33 -11.48
CA ARG A 26 12.29 8.60 -12.71
C ARG A 26 12.08 10.01 -13.27
N ASP A 27 10.97 10.65 -12.95
CA ASP A 27 10.68 12.01 -13.41
C ASP A 27 11.63 13.02 -12.75
N SER A 28 12.43 13.69 -13.57
CA SER A 28 13.42 14.69 -13.16
C SER A 28 12.80 15.90 -12.46
N LYS A 29 11.50 16.18 -12.70
CA LYS A 29 10.73 17.18 -11.97
C LYS A 29 10.67 16.86 -10.48
N TRP A 30 10.50 15.58 -10.13
CA TRP A 30 10.35 15.15 -8.74
C TRP A 30 11.65 14.67 -8.13
N LEU A 31 12.23 13.60 -8.67
CA LEU A 31 13.48 13.03 -8.17
C LEU A 31 14.47 12.85 -9.32
N GLY A 32 14.12 12.14 -10.39
CA GLY A 32 15.02 11.85 -11.50
C GLY A 32 16.04 10.77 -11.15
N ALA A 33 15.61 9.74 -10.44
CA ALA A 33 16.43 8.60 -10.04
C ALA A 33 15.57 7.33 -9.88
N GLU A 34 16.18 6.17 -10.02
CA GLU A 34 15.52 4.89 -9.72
C GLU A 34 15.37 4.73 -8.21
N ILE A 35 14.13 4.79 -7.73
CA ILE A 35 13.79 4.38 -6.37
C ILE A 35 13.68 2.85 -6.30
N GLY A 36 13.74 2.29 -5.10
CA GLY A 36 13.24 0.93 -4.87
C GLY A 36 12.51 0.85 -3.57
N PHE A 37 11.58 -0.07 -3.45
CA PHE A 37 10.62 -0.09 -2.37
C PHE A 37 10.05 -1.49 -2.25
N TYR A 38 9.45 -1.80 -1.11
CA TYR A 38 8.61 -2.98 -0.99
C TYR A 38 7.22 -2.58 -0.53
N GLY A 39 6.22 -3.29 -1.02
CA GLY A 39 4.82 -3.11 -0.70
C GLY A 39 4.29 -4.29 0.09
N ILE A 40 3.46 -4.00 1.10
CA ILE A 40 2.75 -5.00 1.90
C ILE A 40 1.25 -4.80 1.66
N LEU A 41 0.57 -5.83 1.19
CA LEU A 41 -0.89 -5.83 1.03
C LEU A 41 -1.58 -5.99 2.40
N HIS A 42 -2.57 -5.16 2.62
CA HIS A 42 -3.54 -5.26 3.69
C HIS A 42 -4.95 -5.28 3.11
N THR A 43 -5.85 -6.03 3.72
CA THR A 43 -7.21 -6.24 3.18
C THR A 43 -8.31 -5.79 4.13
N TRP A 44 -7.97 -5.13 5.24
CA TRP A 44 -8.91 -4.79 6.31
C TRP A 44 -8.87 -3.31 6.69
N GLY A 45 -10.04 -2.78 7.07
CA GLY A 45 -10.17 -1.47 7.70
C GLY A 45 -10.22 -1.54 9.23
N GLN A 46 -10.47 -0.41 9.88
CA GLN A 46 -10.68 -0.39 11.34
C GLN A 46 -11.89 -1.26 11.75
N THR A 47 -12.99 -1.27 10.99
CA THR A 47 -14.19 -2.07 11.32
C THR A 47 -14.11 -3.55 10.93
N ASN A 48 -12.91 -4.04 10.60
CA ASN A 48 -12.67 -5.39 10.06
C ASN A 48 -13.44 -5.66 8.75
N TRP A 49 -13.90 -4.61 8.08
CA TRP A 49 -14.50 -4.73 6.75
C TRP A 49 -13.39 -4.77 5.69
N ILE A 50 -13.71 -5.34 4.52
CA ILE A 50 -12.77 -5.43 3.41
C ILE A 50 -12.33 -4.04 2.95
N HIS A 51 -11.02 -3.80 2.98
CA HIS A 51 -10.40 -2.55 2.58
C HIS A 51 -9.00 -2.83 2.04
N PRO A 52 -8.87 -3.29 0.78
CA PRO A 52 -7.58 -3.58 0.17
C PRO A 52 -6.76 -2.31 0.04
N HIS A 53 -5.55 -2.30 0.59
CA HIS A 53 -4.61 -1.21 0.47
C HIS A 53 -3.18 -1.72 0.57
N ILE A 54 -2.25 -1.00 -0.03
CA ILE A 54 -0.83 -1.36 0.03
C ILE A 54 -0.07 -0.31 0.81
N HIS A 55 0.71 -0.77 1.77
CA HIS A 55 1.70 0.01 2.48
C HIS A 55 3.06 -0.16 1.80
N TYR A 56 3.57 0.92 1.20
CA TYR A 56 4.92 0.96 0.64
C TYR A 56 5.89 1.59 1.60
N VAL A 57 7.07 0.97 1.74
CA VAL A 57 8.21 1.57 2.41
C VAL A 57 9.24 1.96 1.35
N VAL A 58 9.54 3.26 1.28
CA VAL A 58 10.35 3.84 0.20
C VAL A 58 11.53 4.62 0.79
N PRO A 59 12.77 4.42 0.29
CA PRO A 59 13.93 5.26 0.53
C PRO A 59 13.66 6.75 0.41
N GLY A 60 14.37 7.53 1.23
CA GLY A 60 14.45 8.98 1.09
C GLY A 60 15.34 9.43 -0.07
N GLY A 61 15.25 8.79 -1.23
CA GLY A 61 16.06 9.08 -2.41
C GLY A 61 16.04 7.95 -3.44
N GLY A 62 16.95 8.00 -4.40
CA GLY A 62 17.10 6.97 -5.43
C GLY A 62 18.46 7.00 -6.12
N TRP A 63 18.70 6.02 -6.98
CA TRP A 63 19.94 5.87 -7.74
C TRP A 63 19.81 6.44 -9.15
N ASP A 64 20.64 7.42 -9.54
CA ASP A 64 20.56 8.02 -10.88
C ASP A 64 21.34 7.24 -11.96
N GLY A 65 22.08 6.21 -11.56
CA GLY A 65 22.98 5.44 -12.43
C GLY A 65 24.42 5.47 -11.94
N ASP A 66 24.80 6.55 -11.25
CA ASP A 66 26.17 6.83 -10.82
C ASP A 66 26.25 7.22 -9.34
N LYS A 67 25.27 7.98 -8.83
CA LYS A 67 25.23 8.44 -7.45
C LYS A 67 23.83 8.38 -6.84
N TRP A 68 23.81 8.44 -5.52
CA TRP A 68 22.57 8.60 -4.77
C TRP A 68 22.04 10.02 -4.89
N LYS A 69 20.76 10.14 -5.22
CA LYS A 69 20.05 11.40 -5.30
C LYS A 69 19.09 11.53 -4.14
N ASP A 70 19.33 12.54 -3.31
CA ASP A 70 18.45 12.88 -2.19
C ASP A 70 17.17 13.57 -2.68
N ILE A 71 16.14 13.53 -1.84
CA ILE A 71 14.84 14.17 -2.08
C ILE A 71 14.93 15.70 -2.08
N LYS A 72 14.16 16.35 -2.96
CA LYS A 72 14.16 17.81 -3.12
C LYS A 72 13.52 18.58 -1.96
N TYR A 73 12.56 17.99 -1.25
CA TYR A 73 11.67 18.70 -0.32
C TYR A 73 12.11 18.64 1.14
N GLY A 74 13.42 18.57 1.41
CA GLY A 74 13.98 18.63 2.76
C GLY A 74 13.38 17.61 3.74
N GLY A 75 13.05 16.40 3.27
CA GLY A 75 12.54 15.35 4.16
C GLY A 75 11.05 15.37 4.48
N LYS A 76 10.25 16.34 4.01
CA LYS A 76 8.83 16.43 4.44
C LYS A 76 7.92 15.35 3.84
N PHE A 77 8.08 15.09 2.55
CA PHE A 77 7.36 14.07 1.78
C PHE A 77 8.23 13.65 0.58
N LEU A 78 8.08 12.41 0.10
CA LEU A 78 8.82 11.94 -1.07
C LEU A 78 8.32 12.60 -2.35
N PHE A 79 7.00 12.53 -2.57
CA PHE A 79 6.32 13.08 -3.74
C PHE A 79 5.02 13.79 -3.33
N PRO A 80 4.53 14.77 -4.12
CA PRO A 80 3.26 15.41 -3.83
C PRO A 80 2.10 14.41 -3.85
N VAL A 81 1.47 14.24 -2.69
CA VAL A 81 0.45 13.22 -2.46
C VAL A 81 -0.77 13.37 -3.39
N ARG A 82 -1.20 14.59 -3.68
CA ARG A 82 -2.31 14.85 -4.61
C ARG A 82 -1.99 14.38 -6.03
N ALA A 83 -0.76 14.61 -6.49
CA ALA A 83 -0.33 14.17 -7.82
C ALA A 83 -0.23 12.64 -7.89
N LEU A 84 0.36 12.00 -6.86
CA LEU A 84 0.38 10.53 -6.76
C LEU A 84 -1.03 9.93 -6.83
N SER A 85 -1.97 10.52 -6.09
CA SER A 85 -3.35 10.03 -6.01
C SER A 85 -4.06 10.06 -7.37
N ILE A 86 -3.88 11.15 -8.13
CA ILE A 86 -4.49 11.32 -9.46
C ILE A 86 -3.92 10.29 -10.45
N VAL A 87 -2.59 10.15 -10.50
CA VAL A 87 -1.93 9.24 -11.44
C VAL A 87 -2.23 7.78 -11.10
N PHE A 88 -2.18 7.42 -9.82
CA PHE A 88 -2.57 6.09 -9.35
C PHE A 88 -4.02 5.76 -9.72
N ARG A 89 -4.96 6.66 -9.44
CA ARG A 89 -6.38 6.48 -9.82
C ARG A 89 -6.51 6.23 -11.32
N GLY A 90 -5.84 7.04 -12.15
CA GLY A 90 -5.85 6.88 -13.60
C GLY A 90 -5.39 5.49 -14.04
N LYS A 91 -4.20 5.06 -13.56
CA LYS A 91 -3.63 3.73 -13.86
C LYS A 91 -4.52 2.58 -13.38
N PHE A 92 -5.04 2.67 -12.16
CA PHE A 92 -5.91 1.64 -11.61
C PHE A 92 -7.20 1.52 -12.42
N ILE A 93 -7.87 2.64 -12.72
CA ILE A 93 -9.12 2.65 -13.49
C ILE A 93 -8.90 2.14 -14.91
N GLU A 94 -7.81 2.55 -15.57
CA GLU A 94 -7.44 2.03 -16.88
C GLU A 94 -7.27 0.50 -16.85
N GLY A 95 -6.53 -0.02 -15.86
CA GLY A 95 -6.34 -1.46 -15.69
C GLY A 95 -7.65 -2.19 -15.37
N LEU A 96 -8.52 -1.60 -14.55
CA LEU A 96 -9.83 -2.17 -14.22
C LEU A 96 -10.72 -2.28 -15.46
N LYS A 97 -10.78 -1.22 -16.29
CA LYS A 97 -11.49 -1.23 -17.57
C LYS A 97 -10.93 -2.30 -18.52
N LYS A 98 -9.60 -2.44 -18.60
CA LYS A 98 -8.96 -3.50 -19.38
C LYS A 98 -9.36 -4.90 -18.92
N LEU A 99 -9.46 -5.14 -17.61
CA LEU A 99 -9.93 -6.42 -17.09
C LEU A 99 -11.42 -6.66 -17.42
N TYR A 100 -12.26 -5.64 -17.30
CA TYR A 100 -13.69 -5.73 -17.65
C TYR A 100 -13.91 -6.05 -19.14
N TYR A 101 -13.34 -5.26 -20.05
CA TYR A 101 -13.54 -5.44 -21.49
C TYR A 101 -12.89 -6.69 -22.07
N LYS A 102 -11.93 -7.29 -21.35
CA LYS A 102 -11.38 -8.62 -21.66
C LYS A 102 -12.16 -9.77 -21.00
N SER A 103 -13.31 -9.49 -20.41
CA SER A 103 -14.17 -10.45 -19.70
C SER A 103 -13.44 -11.22 -18.60
N LYS A 104 -12.46 -10.59 -17.94
CA LYS A 104 -11.70 -11.20 -16.83
C LYS A 104 -12.32 -10.94 -15.48
N LEU A 105 -13.21 -9.95 -15.35
CA LEU A 105 -13.88 -9.64 -14.09
C LEU A 105 -15.16 -10.44 -13.92
N THR A 106 -15.27 -11.10 -12.76
CA THR A 106 -16.54 -11.62 -12.26
C THR A 106 -17.34 -10.46 -11.66
N ILE A 107 -18.45 -10.12 -12.29
CA ILE A 107 -19.39 -9.10 -11.81
C ILE A 107 -20.47 -9.78 -10.96
N PRO A 108 -20.56 -9.50 -9.64
CA PRO A 108 -21.62 -10.02 -8.80
C PRO A 108 -22.99 -9.49 -9.25
N LYS A 109 -24.00 -10.37 -9.25
CA LYS A 109 -25.38 -10.00 -9.61
C LYS A 109 -25.91 -8.81 -8.80
N SER A 110 -25.52 -8.72 -7.53
CA SER A 110 -25.90 -7.61 -6.62
C SER A 110 -25.43 -6.22 -7.06
N MET A 111 -24.51 -6.12 -8.02
CA MET A 111 -24.05 -4.83 -8.54
C MET A 111 -24.92 -4.28 -9.67
N ASN A 112 -25.83 -5.08 -10.25
CA ASN A 112 -26.70 -4.69 -11.36
C ASN A 112 -25.95 -4.07 -12.56
N ILE A 113 -24.75 -4.57 -12.86
CA ILE A 113 -23.96 -4.16 -14.04
C ILE A 113 -24.14 -5.23 -15.12
N ALA A 114 -25.06 -5.00 -16.05
CA ALA A 114 -25.39 -5.96 -17.11
C ALA A 114 -24.80 -5.57 -18.48
N THR A 115 -24.58 -4.27 -18.70
CA THR A 115 -24.10 -3.72 -19.97
C THR A 115 -22.82 -2.91 -19.80
N ASN A 116 -22.14 -2.63 -20.92
CA ASN A 116 -20.99 -1.73 -20.93
C ASN A 116 -21.36 -0.34 -20.39
N LYS A 117 -22.58 0.14 -20.65
CA LYS A 117 -23.07 1.44 -20.17
C LYS A 117 -23.20 1.45 -18.65
N ASP A 118 -23.71 0.37 -18.05
CA ASP A 118 -23.82 0.24 -16.60
C ASP A 118 -22.43 0.22 -15.95
N PHE A 119 -21.47 -0.46 -16.58
CA PHE A 119 -20.10 -0.50 -16.10
C PHE A 119 -19.42 0.87 -16.15
N GLU A 120 -19.57 1.61 -17.26
CA GLU A 120 -19.04 2.97 -17.35
C GLU A 120 -19.68 3.90 -16.30
N SER A 121 -20.98 3.79 -16.07
CA SER A 121 -21.68 4.55 -15.03
C SER A 121 -21.16 4.20 -13.63
N PHE A 122 -20.86 2.92 -13.37
CA PHE A 122 -20.20 2.49 -12.15
C PHE A 122 -18.79 3.10 -12.02
N ILE A 123 -18.00 3.11 -13.10
CA ILE A 123 -16.67 3.72 -13.11
C ILE A 123 -16.74 5.23 -12.80
N ASP A 124 -17.73 5.95 -13.35
CA ASP A 124 -17.92 7.38 -13.06
C ASP A 124 -18.12 7.64 -11.57
N VAL A 125 -18.95 6.81 -10.90
CA VAL A 125 -19.17 6.88 -9.44
C VAL A 125 -17.88 6.60 -8.67
N VAL A 126 -17.07 5.62 -9.11
CA VAL A 126 -15.79 5.25 -8.48
C VAL A 126 -14.76 6.39 -8.63
N VAL A 127 -14.67 6.98 -9.82
CA VAL A 127 -13.72 8.05 -10.16
C VAL A 127 -14.06 9.35 -9.45
N ALA A 128 -15.36 9.65 -9.28
CA ALA A 128 -15.83 10.86 -8.60
C ALA A 128 -15.43 10.93 -7.12
N ARG A 129 -15.10 9.79 -6.49
CA ARG A 129 -14.59 9.78 -5.11
C ARG A 129 -13.17 10.34 -5.03
N ASN A 130 -12.84 10.86 -3.85
CA ASN A 130 -11.47 11.28 -3.54
C ASN A 130 -10.61 10.05 -3.23
N TRP A 131 -9.78 9.67 -4.20
CA TRP A 131 -8.73 8.68 -4.00
C TRP A 131 -7.57 9.36 -3.27
N ILE A 132 -7.15 8.80 -2.16
CA ILE A 132 -6.08 9.39 -1.33
C ILE A 132 -4.96 8.36 -1.25
N ALA A 133 -3.87 8.64 -1.97
CA ALA A 133 -2.57 8.16 -1.54
C ALA A 133 -2.21 8.91 -0.25
N TYR A 134 -1.54 8.29 0.71
CA TYR A 134 -1.11 8.98 1.92
C TYR A 134 0.38 8.77 2.11
N SER A 135 1.15 9.84 2.31
CA SER A 135 2.59 9.76 2.57
C SER A 135 2.90 10.29 3.96
N ASN A 136 3.45 9.46 4.84
CA ASN A 136 3.97 9.91 6.12
C ASN A 136 5.32 10.60 5.95
N ALA A 137 5.60 11.57 6.82
CA ALA A 137 6.96 12.01 7.06
C ALA A 137 7.84 10.80 7.38
N PRO A 138 9.12 10.87 7.01
CA PRO A 138 9.98 9.72 7.08
C PRO A 138 10.28 9.30 8.52
N PHE A 139 10.53 8.00 8.72
CA PHE A 139 10.93 7.48 10.03
C PHE A 139 12.24 8.13 10.49
N LYS A 140 12.27 8.54 11.76
CA LYS A 140 13.43 9.21 12.36
C LYS A 140 14.57 8.26 12.71
N THR A 141 14.28 6.97 12.93
CA THR A 141 15.29 5.98 13.31
C THR A 141 15.04 4.64 12.62
N PRO A 142 16.08 3.80 12.50
CA PRO A 142 15.96 2.48 11.88
C PRO A 142 15.10 1.51 12.67
N GLU A 143 15.13 1.59 13.99
CA GLU A 143 14.31 0.76 14.89
C GLU A 143 12.82 1.04 14.63
N ALA A 144 12.47 2.29 14.30
CA ALA A 144 11.11 2.63 13.92
C ALA A 144 10.69 1.97 12.60
N VAL A 145 11.61 1.84 11.63
CA VAL A 145 11.37 1.09 10.38
C VAL A 145 11.20 -0.40 10.67
N VAL A 146 12.07 -1.00 11.48
CA VAL A 146 11.98 -2.43 11.85
C VAL A 146 10.69 -2.72 12.61
N LYS A 147 10.34 -1.87 13.59
CA LYS A 147 9.09 -1.95 14.35
C LYS A 147 7.88 -1.83 13.42
N TYR A 148 7.94 -0.91 12.45
CA TYR A 148 6.91 -0.77 11.43
C TYR A 148 6.78 -2.06 10.61
N ILE A 149 7.87 -2.60 10.07
CA ILE A 149 7.85 -3.87 9.33
C ILE A 149 7.20 -4.97 10.17
N GLY A 150 7.69 -5.18 11.40
CA GLY A 150 7.21 -6.23 12.30
C GLY A 150 5.70 -6.17 12.52
N TYR A 151 5.13 -4.97 12.71
CA TYR A 151 3.69 -4.81 12.89
C TYR A 151 2.88 -5.13 11.64
N TYR A 152 3.32 -4.72 10.45
CA TYR A 152 2.50 -4.80 9.24
C TYR A 152 2.69 -6.12 8.49
N THR A 153 3.81 -6.82 8.66
CA THR A 153 4.03 -8.14 8.07
C THR A 153 3.29 -9.24 8.84
N HIS A 154 3.33 -9.23 10.18
CA HIS A 154 2.84 -10.33 11.02
C HIS A 154 1.42 -10.15 11.58
N ARG A 155 0.93 -8.91 11.74
CA ARG A 155 -0.43 -8.73 12.28
C ARG A 155 -1.46 -9.15 11.24
N VAL A 156 -2.43 -9.91 11.73
CA VAL A 156 -3.70 -10.22 11.05
C VAL A 156 -4.66 -9.02 11.13
N ALA A 157 -5.88 -9.20 10.65
CA ALA A 157 -6.88 -8.15 10.51
C ALA A 157 -7.25 -7.42 11.82
N LEU A 158 -7.16 -8.12 12.95
CA LEU A 158 -7.54 -7.60 14.26
C LEU A 158 -6.54 -8.03 15.35
N SER A 159 -6.16 -7.12 16.24
CA SER A 159 -5.41 -7.47 17.46
C SER A 159 -6.37 -7.83 18.59
N ASN A 160 -6.03 -8.83 19.40
CA ASN A 160 -6.88 -9.29 20.53
C ASN A 160 -7.34 -8.15 21.45
N ASN A 161 -6.49 -7.15 21.74
CA ASN A 161 -6.84 -6.00 22.59
C ASN A 161 -8.01 -5.15 22.06
N ARG A 162 -8.40 -5.33 20.79
CA ARG A 162 -9.55 -4.64 20.19
C ARG A 162 -10.85 -5.41 20.40
N ILE A 163 -10.82 -6.69 20.78
CA ILE A 163 -12.00 -7.44 21.19
C ILE A 163 -12.27 -7.05 22.65
N LYS A 164 -13.40 -6.38 22.90
CA LYS A 164 -13.78 -5.87 24.22
C LYS A 164 -14.62 -6.87 24.99
N SER A 165 -15.51 -7.58 24.31
CA SER A 165 -16.29 -8.66 24.90
C SER A 165 -16.76 -9.64 23.83
N ILE A 166 -17.04 -10.86 24.29
CA ILE A 166 -17.72 -11.92 23.54
C ILE A 166 -18.75 -12.50 24.51
N ASP A 167 -20.03 -12.32 24.22
CA ASP A 167 -21.13 -12.83 25.03
C ASP A 167 -22.38 -13.09 24.16
N ASN A 168 -23.15 -14.14 24.44
CA ASN A 168 -24.46 -14.40 23.84
C ASN A 168 -24.55 -14.15 22.31
N ASN A 169 -23.62 -14.74 21.53
CA ASN A 169 -23.49 -14.57 20.07
C ASN A 169 -23.23 -13.12 19.59
N GLN A 170 -22.72 -12.26 20.48
CA GLN A 170 -22.31 -10.90 20.19
C GLN A 170 -20.82 -10.73 20.45
N VAL A 171 -20.13 -10.11 19.50
CA VAL A 171 -18.74 -9.69 19.62
C VAL A 171 -18.68 -8.17 19.58
N ILE A 172 -18.09 -7.56 20.59
CA ILE A 172 -17.85 -6.11 20.63
C ILE A 172 -16.39 -5.84 20.32
N ILE A 173 -16.14 -5.07 19.26
CA ILE A 173 -14.79 -4.61 18.92
C ILE A 173 -14.67 -3.10 19.05
N SER A 174 -13.54 -2.61 19.55
CA SER A 174 -13.24 -1.18 19.52
C SER A 174 -12.52 -0.81 18.23
N TYR A 175 -12.84 0.36 17.67
CA TYR A 175 -12.26 0.90 16.45
C TYR A 175 -12.05 2.41 16.55
N LYS A 176 -11.06 2.93 15.81
CA LYS A 176 -10.84 4.37 15.70
C LYS A 176 -11.64 4.93 14.54
N ASP A 177 -12.53 5.87 14.82
CA ASP A 177 -13.30 6.56 13.80
C ASP A 177 -12.51 7.75 13.25
N TYR A 178 -11.85 7.54 12.10
CA TYR A 178 -11.09 8.61 11.44
C TYR A 178 -11.95 9.76 10.91
N LYS A 179 -13.26 9.57 10.74
CA LYS A 179 -14.19 10.65 10.36
C LYS A 179 -14.61 11.51 11.55
N ASP A 180 -14.49 10.96 12.77
CA ASP A 180 -14.82 11.64 14.03
C ASP A 180 -13.55 11.79 14.89
N ASN A 181 -12.56 12.52 14.36
CA ASN A 181 -11.33 12.90 15.06
C ASN A 181 -10.58 11.75 15.75
N LYS A 182 -10.61 10.54 15.17
CA LYS A 182 -9.95 9.33 15.70
C LYS A 182 -10.46 8.88 17.07
N LYS A 183 -11.69 9.27 17.45
CA LYS A 183 -12.33 8.78 18.68
C LYS A 183 -12.42 7.25 18.65
N GLU A 184 -12.19 6.63 19.80
CA GLU A 184 -12.42 5.20 19.98
C GLU A 184 -13.93 4.97 20.15
N LYS A 185 -14.49 4.08 19.34
CA LYS A 185 -15.90 3.68 19.35
C LYS A 185 -15.99 2.17 19.38
N GLU A 186 -17.15 1.67 19.79
CA GLU A 186 -17.45 0.24 19.78
C GLU A 186 -18.33 -0.12 18.59
N LEU A 187 -18.08 -1.30 18.03
CA LEU A 187 -18.89 -1.93 17.01
C LEU A 187 -19.35 -3.28 17.53
N LYS A 188 -20.67 -3.46 17.60
CA LYS A 188 -21.30 -4.72 17.96
C LYS A 188 -21.56 -5.52 16.69
N LEU A 189 -21.12 -6.77 16.67
CA LEU A 189 -21.30 -7.72 15.58
C LEU A 189 -21.92 -8.99 16.12
N THR A 190 -22.66 -9.72 15.29
CA THR A 190 -22.96 -11.12 15.58
C THR A 190 -21.68 -11.95 15.52
N GLY A 191 -21.67 -13.13 16.13
CA GLY A 191 -20.56 -14.09 15.99
C GLY A 191 -20.29 -14.43 14.52
N GLU A 192 -21.34 -14.62 13.73
CA GLU A 192 -21.28 -14.92 12.30
C GLU A 192 -20.67 -13.76 11.50
N ASP A 193 -21.17 -12.53 11.68
CA ASP A 193 -20.62 -11.35 11.00
C ASP A 193 -19.13 -11.14 11.32
N PHE A 194 -18.73 -11.42 12.56
CA PHE A 194 -17.35 -11.31 12.99
C PHE A 194 -16.46 -12.34 12.27
N ILE A 195 -16.90 -13.60 12.23
CA ILE A 195 -16.19 -14.69 11.56
C ILE A 195 -16.09 -14.39 10.05
N ASP A 196 -17.19 -14.03 9.40
CA ASP A 196 -17.22 -13.71 7.98
C ASP A 196 -16.23 -12.60 7.65
N ARG A 197 -16.29 -11.48 8.39
CA ARG A 197 -15.36 -10.37 8.24
C ARG A 197 -13.92 -10.81 8.39
N PHE A 198 -13.62 -11.63 9.40
CA PHE A 198 -12.28 -12.15 9.62
C PHE A 198 -11.79 -13.01 8.45
N LEU A 199 -12.65 -13.89 7.93
CA LEU A 199 -12.34 -14.78 6.80
C LEU A 199 -12.10 -14.02 5.49
N PHE A 200 -12.67 -12.82 5.30
CA PHE A 200 -12.40 -11.98 4.11
C PHE A 200 -10.93 -11.56 3.99
N HIS A 201 -10.13 -11.76 5.04
CA HIS A 201 -8.73 -11.37 5.07
C HIS A 201 -7.77 -12.51 4.81
N ILE A 202 -8.28 -13.73 4.63
CA ILE A 202 -7.50 -14.87 4.13
C ILE A 202 -7.19 -14.59 2.66
N LEU A 203 -5.90 -14.55 2.32
CA LEU A 203 -5.47 -14.29 0.95
C LEU A 203 -5.65 -15.55 0.08
N PRO A 204 -5.81 -15.38 -1.25
CA PRO A 204 -5.84 -16.50 -2.16
C PRO A 204 -4.61 -17.41 -2.00
N PRO A 205 -4.74 -18.73 -2.28
CA PRO A 205 -3.61 -19.65 -2.20
C PRO A 205 -2.41 -19.16 -3.01
N ASN A 206 -1.21 -19.29 -2.42
CA ASN A 206 0.06 -18.86 -3.02
C ASN A 206 0.16 -17.37 -3.35
N TYR A 207 -0.71 -16.52 -2.81
CA TYR A 207 -0.65 -15.09 -3.08
C TYR A 207 0.49 -14.42 -2.30
N HIS A 208 1.42 -13.78 -3.01
CA HIS A 208 2.52 -13.05 -2.41
C HIS A 208 2.06 -11.70 -1.86
N LYS A 209 1.82 -11.66 -0.53
CA LYS A 209 1.44 -10.45 0.23
C LYS A 209 2.48 -9.33 0.20
N ILE A 210 3.77 -9.68 0.07
CA ILE A 210 4.89 -8.72 0.09
C ILE A 210 5.62 -8.79 -1.25
N ARG A 211 5.84 -7.62 -1.87
CA ARG A 211 6.50 -7.51 -3.18
C ARG A 211 7.58 -6.44 -3.15
N TYR A 212 8.69 -6.71 -3.83
CA TYR A 212 9.87 -5.83 -3.90
C TYR A 212 10.04 -5.24 -5.29
N TYR A 213 10.46 -3.98 -5.37
CA TYR A 213 10.49 -3.19 -6.59
C TYR A 213 11.74 -2.31 -6.70
N GLY A 214 12.09 -1.97 -7.95
CA GLY A 214 13.18 -1.03 -8.26
C GLY A 214 14.51 -1.54 -7.74
N ILE A 215 15.32 -0.68 -7.11
CA ILE A 215 16.62 -1.09 -6.56
C ILE A 215 16.49 -2.23 -5.52
N LEU A 216 15.34 -2.36 -4.84
CA LEU A 216 15.09 -3.42 -3.86
C LEU A 216 14.54 -4.72 -4.47
N ALA A 217 14.28 -4.76 -5.78
CA ALA A 217 13.72 -5.94 -6.43
C ALA A 217 14.66 -7.16 -6.32
N ASN A 218 14.07 -8.35 -6.28
CA ASN A 218 14.82 -9.60 -6.34
C ASN A 218 15.68 -9.64 -7.61
N GLY A 219 16.94 -10.06 -7.49
CA GLY A 219 17.90 -10.08 -8.60
C GLY A 219 18.79 -8.83 -8.73
N ASN A 220 18.50 -7.74 -8.00
CA ASN A 220 19.32 -6.51 -8.05
C ASN A 220 20.49 -6.48 -7.05
N LYS A 221 21.00 -7.65 -6.63
CA LYS A 221 22.03 -7.76 -5.58
C LYS A 221 23.30 -6.97 -5.92
N GLU A 222 23.80 -7.08 -7.14
CA GLU A 222 25.03 -6.37 -7.56
C GLU A 222 24.81 -4.86 -7.68
N LYS A 223 23.64 -4.42 -8.16
CA LYS A 223 23.27 -2.99 -8.17
C LYS A 223 23.19 -2.45 -6.73
N LEU A 224 22.58 -3.19 -5.81
CA LEU A 224 22.49 -2.79 -4.40
C LEU A 224 23.87 -2.65 -3.75
N LYS A 225 24.81 -3.56 -4.02
CA LYS A 225 26.19 -3.44 -3.53
C LYS A 225 26.83 -2.13 -4.00
N LYS A 226 26.73 -1.81 -5.30
CA LYS A 226 27.27 -0.56 -5.86
C LYS A 226 26.69 0.67 -5.18
N ILE A 227 25.37 0.69 -4.98
CA ILE A 227 24.68 1.78 -4.29
C ILE A 227 25.20 1.94 -2.85
N VAL A 228 25.34 0.84 -2.12
CA VAL A 228 25.83 0.85 -0.74
C VAL A 228 27.27 1.35 -0.67
N THR A 229 28.15 0.88 -1.56
CA THR A 229 29.54 1.37 -1.64
C THR A 229 29.59 2.87 -1.89
N ALA A 230 28.84 3.38 -2.88
CA ALA A 230 28.79 4.81 -3.17
C ALA A 230 28.26 5.64 -1.99
N LEU A 231 27.29 5.11 -1.23
CA LEU A 231 26.78 5.75 -0.03
C LEU A 231 27.85 5.84 1.07
N ILE A 232 28.61 4.76 1.31
CA ILE A 232 29.69 4.74 2.31
C ILE A 232 30.81 5.72 1.93
N GLU A 233 31.27 5.68 0.67
CA GLU A 233 32.35 6.52 0.16
C GLU A 233 32.03 8.02 0.20
N SER A 234 30.75 8.39 0.05
CA SER A 234 30.30 9.79 0.13
C SER A 234 30.39 10.41 1.54
N GLY A 235 31.04 9.75 2.50
CA GLY A 235 31.13 10.20 3.90
C GLY A 235 29.79 10.14 4.63
N LYS A 236 28.81 9.45 4.04
CA LYS A 236 27.46 9.27 4.57
C LYS A 236 27.35 8.00 5.45
N ASP A 237 28.43 7.48 6.02
CA ASP A 237 28.51 6.76 7.32
C ASP A 237 29.73 5.84 7.36
N SER A 238 30.51 5.93 8.43
CA SER A 238 31.72 5.12 8.70
C SER A 238 31.48 3.90 9.60
N ASN A 239 30.24 3.65 10.04
CA ASN A 239 29.92 2.58 11.00
C ASN A 239 28.69 1.79 10.57
N LEU A 240 28.82 0.85 9.63
CA LEU A 240 27.73 -0.09 9.32
C LEU A 240 28.26 -1.40 8.71
N TYR A 241 28.31 -2.45 9.52
CA TYR A 241 28.72 -3.80 9.10
C TYR A 241 27.63 -4.62 8.37
N ASN A 242 26.44 -4.06 8.11
CA ASN A 242 25.34 -4.81 7.48
C ASN A 242 24.68 -4.08 6.30
N LEU A 243 24.75 -4.72 5.12
CA LEU A 243 24.25 -4.25 3.83
C LEU A 243 22.73 -3.92 3.84
N LEU A 244 21.95 -4.68 4.61
CA LEU A 244 20.51 -4.47 4.78
C LEU A 244 20.22 -3.28 5.71
N MET A 245 21.09 -3.08 6.69
CA MET A 245 20.98 -1.98 7.64
C MET A 245 21.33 -0.65 6.98
N VAL A 246 22.28 -0.53 6.04
CA VAL A 246 22.56 0.79 5.40
C VAL A 246 21.32 1.36 4.69
N VAL A 247 20.58 0.50 3.99
CA VAL A 247 19.31 0.85 3.33
C VAL A 247 18.21 1.15 4.38
N ILE A 248 18.13 0.38 5.45
CA ILE A 248 17.11 0.58 6.51
C ILE A 248 17.44 1.77 7.44
N ILE A 249 18.74 2.07 7.65
CA ILE A 249 19.26 2.95 8.71
C ILE A 249 19.29 4.41 8.28
N ARG A 250 19.60 4.70 7.00
CA ARG A 250 19.60 6.08 6.49
C ARG A 250 18.39 6.47 5.67
N MET A 251 17.47 5.55 5.42
CA MET A 251 16.24 5.89 4.75
C MET A 251 15.26 6.43 5.77
N LEU A 252 15.21 7.74 5.81
CA LEU A 252 13.96 8.45 5.96
C LEU A 252 12.88 7.77 5.09
N ALA A 253 12.21 6.75 5.65
CA ALA A 253 11.38 5.84 4.88
C ALA A 253 9.96 6.39 4.84
N PHE A 254 9.47 6.65 3.63
CA PHE A 254 8.11 7.12 3.45
C PHE A 254 7.18 5.94 3.48
N LEU A 255 6.17 6.01 4.36
CA LEU A 255 5.04 5.12 4.24
C LEU A 255 4.07 5.71 3.23
N ILE A 256 3.85 5.00 2.12
CA ILE A 256 2.84 5.39 1.14
C ILE A 256 1.70 4.38 1.13
N LEU A 257 0.49 4.80 1.51
CA LEU A 257 -0.72 3.99 1.45
C LEU A 257 -1.48 4.30 0.17
N PHE A 258 -1.85 3.27 -0.60
CA PHE A 258 -2.78 3.38 -1.72
C PHE A 258 -4.00 2.50 -1.46
N ALA A 259 -5.19 3.10 -1.51
CA ALA A 259 -6.46 2.40 -1.38
C ALA A 259 -7.38 2.79 -2.54
N PRO A 260 -7.96 1.83 -3.28
CA PRO A 260 -8.99 2.14 -4.24
C PRO A 260 -10.27 2.49 -3.52
N THR A 261 -10.78 3.71 -3.72
CA THR A 261 -12.01 4.16 -3.06
C THR A 261 -13.20 3.99 -3.98
N GLY A 262 -14.31 3.45 -3.48
CA GLY A 262 -15.56 3.37 -4.23
C GLY A 262 -15.79 2.10 -5.02
N LEU A 263 -14.78 1.23 -5.16
CA LEU A 263 -15.09 -0.18 -5.33
C LEU A 263 -15.95 -0.59 -4.15
N ASN A 264 -17.15 -1.12 -4.38
CA ASN A 264 -17.93 -1.81 -3.35
C ASN A 264 -17.17 -3.10 -2.99
N CYS A 265 -16.09 -2.88 -2.23
CA CYS A 265 -15.68 -3.69 -1.12
C CYS A 265 -16.54 -3.19 0.07
#